data_AF-A0A2N9AXT0-F1
#
_entry.id   AF-A0A2N9AXT0-F1
#
_cell.length_a   1.000
_cell.length_b   1.000
_cell.length_c   1.000
_cell.angle_alpha   90.00
_cell.angle_beta   90.00
_cell.angle_gamma   90.00
#
_symmetry.space_group_name_H-M   'P 1'
#
loop_
_entity.id
_entity.type
_entity.pdbx_description
1 polymer ?
#
loop_
_entity_poly.entity_id
_entity_poly.type
_entity_poly.pdbx_seq_one_letter_code
_entity_poly.pdbx_strand_id
1 'polypeptide(L)'
;MGSCARRLVGGLILGALIASSGAKAAEGGLSFYIEGQSVPLGGIVPPPGLYFDSTTYFYNGKLGGNRSTQLGGNVVANANVNLVANFATALRVTPVQVLGGELAFAFVMPFGEPVVRAGVLLNGPSSIRRWAGR
;
A
#
# COMPACT_ATOMS: atom_id res chain seq x y z
N MET A 1 -33.79 10.82 -29.30
CA MET A 1 -32.47 10.44 -28.74
C MET A 1 -32.37 10.65 -27.21
N GLY A 2 -33.42 10.34 -26.42
CA GLY A 2 -33.46 10.73 -24.99
C GLY A 2 -33.38 9.59 -23.96
N SER A 3 -33.73 8.37 -24.33
CA SER A 3 -33.85 7.23 -23.39
C SER A 3 -32.54 6.46 -23.20
N CYS A 4 -31.70 6.35 -24.23
CA CYS A 4 -30.42 5.64 -24.16
C CYS A 4 -29.39 6.40 -23.30
N ALA A 5 -29.27 7.72 -23.50
CA ALA A 5 -28.40 8.58 -22.68
C ALA A 5 -28.82 8.58 -21.21
N ARG A 6 -30.14 8.59 -20.92
CA ARG A 6 -30.66 8.56 -19.55
C ARG A 6 -30.38 7.24 -18.83
N ARG A 7 -30.39 6.11 -19.56
CA ARG A 7 -30.02 4.78 -19.03
C ARG A 7 -28.53 4.66 -18.76
N LEU A 8 -27.69 5.22 -19.63
CA LEU A 8 -26.24 5.27 -19.43
C LEU A 8 -25.85 6.11 -18.21
N VAL A 9 -26.45 7.30 -18.07
CA VAL A 9 -26.22 8.16 -16.89
C VAL A 9 -26.72 7.49 -15.61
N GLY A 10 -27.91 6.87 -15.64
CA GLY A 10 -28.43 6.12 -14.49
C GLY A 10 -27.55 4.95 -14.08
N GLY A 11 -27.02 4.19 -15.05
CA GLY A 11 -26.09 3.09 -14.79
C GLY A 11 -24.76 3.55 -14.18
N LEU A 12 -24.22 4.68 -14.65
CA LEU A 12 -22.97 5.24 -14.14
C LEU A 12 -23.10 5.72 -12.68
N ILE A 13 -24.23 6.36 -12.36
CA ILE A 13 -24.52 6.81 -10.98
C ILE A 13 -24.69 5.61 -10.05
N LEU A 14 -25.41 4.58 -10.47
CA LEU A 14 -25.59 3.37 -9.65
C LEU A 14 -24.26 2.63 -9.44
N GLY A 15 -23.41 2.55 -10.47
CA GLY A 15 -22.07 1.98 -10.36
C GLY A 15 -21.16 2.74 -9.39
N ALA A 16 -21.21 4.09 -9.41
CA ALA A 16 -20.45 4.93 -8.49
C ALA A 16 -20.90 4.77 -7.03
N LEU A 17 -22.20 4.59 -6.78
CA LEU A 17 -22.75 4.34 -5.45
C LEU A 17 -22.37 2.96 -4.90
N ILE A 18 -22.27 1.94 -5.75
CA ILE A 18 -21.84 0.60 -5.33
C ILE A 18 -20.33 0.55 -5.04
N ALA A 19 -19.54 1.39 -5.73
CA ALA A 19 -18.09 1.49 -5.54
C ALA A 19 -17.66 2.29 -4.29
N SER A 20 -18.60 2.85 -3.51
CA SER A 20 -18.28 3.71 -2.36
C SER A 20 -17.83 2.96 -1.09
N SER A 21 -17.16 1.82 -1.22
CA SER A 21 -16.56 1.15 -0.07
C SER A 21 -15.50 2.07 0.57
N GLY A 22 -15.50 2.16 1.90
CA GLY A 22 -14.59 3.05 2.62
C GLY A 22 -13.14 2.74 2.25
N ALA A 23 -12.38 3.77 1.84
CA ALA A 23 -10.97 3.62 1.53
C ALA A 23 -10.22 3.18 2.80
N LYS A 24 -9.72 1.95 2.81
CA LYS A 24 -8.85 1.43 3.87
C LYS A 24 -7.42 1.82 3.50
N ALA A 25 -6.81 2.68 4.31
CA ALA A 25 -5.38 2.91 4.22
C ALA A 25 -4.65 1.65 4.70
N ALA A 26 -3.59 1.26 3.98
CA ALA A 26 -2.63 0.30 4.49
C ALA A 26 -1.78 1.02 5.55
N GLU A 27 -2.15 0.87 6.82
CA GLU A 27 -1.41 1.48 7.92
C GLU A 27 -0.16 0.65 8.28
N GLY A 28 0.94 1.32 8.61
CA GLY A 28 2.11 0.69 9.23
C GLY A 28 3.06 -0.04 8.28
N GLY A 29 2.99 0.22 6.97
CA GLY A 29 3.87 -0.44 6.00
C GLY A 29 3.56 -1.93 5.85
N LEU A 30 2.35 -2.36 6.19
CA LEU A 30 1.86 -3.73 5.98
C LEU A 30 1.49 -4.02 4.51
N SER A 31 1.60 -3.02 3.63
CA SER A 31 1.43 -3.23 2.20
C SER A 31 2.59 -4.02 1.61
N PHE A 32 2.29 -4.90 0.65
CA PHE A 32 3.29 -5.53 -0.22
C PHE A 32 4.04 -4.50 -1.09
N TYR A 33 3.47 -3.30 -1.22
CA TYR A 33 4.10 -2.17 -1.87
C TYR A 33 4.89 -1.38 -0.84
N ILE A 34 6.21 -1.37 -1.00
CA ILE A 34 7.10 -0.47 -0.27
C ILE A 34 7.22 0.82 -1.08
N GLU A 35 6.83 1.93 -0.46
CA GLU A 35 6.96 3.25 -1.08
C GLU A 35 8.42 3.51 -1.48
N GLY A 36 8.64 3.76 -2.77
CA GLY A 36 9.97 3.98 -3.34
C GLY A 36 10.72 2.71 -3.78
N GLN A 37 10.08 1.52 -3.77
CA GLN A 37 10.65 0.38 -4.48
C GLN A 37 10.53 0.58 -5.99
N SER A 38 11.67 0.63 -6.67
CA SER A 38 11.74 0.51 -8.13
C SER A 38 12.36 -0.83 -8.48
N VAL A 39 11.68 -1.62 -9.31
CA VAL A 39 12.26 -2.81 -9.92
C VAL A 39 12.76 -2.41 -11.32
N PRO A 40 14.05 -2.57 -11.63
CA PRO A 40 14.54 -2.36 -12.99
C PRO A 40 13.72 -3.19 -13.99
N LEU A 41 13.24 -2.56 -15.06
CA LEU A 41 12.35 -3.19 -16.04
C LEU A 41 10.99 -3.64 -15.46
N GLY A 42 10.56 -3.07 -14.33
CA GLY A 42 9.24 -3.30 -13.76
C GLY A 42 8.14 -2.92 -14.76
N GLY A 43 7.37 -3.91 -15.20
CA GLY A 43 6.33 -3.77 -16.22
C GLY A 43 6.71 -4.33 -17.59
N ILE A 44 7.95 -4.78 -17.79
CA ILE A 44 8.35 -5.55 -18.98
C ILE A 44 8.30 -7.03 -18.63
N VAL A 45 7.52 -7.79 -19.40
CA VAL A 45 7.45 -9.25 -19.26
C VAL A 45 8.58 -9.86 -20.11
N PRO A 46 9.54 -10.60 -19.52
CA PRO A 46 10.56 -11.29 -20.28
C PRO A 46 9.97 -12.48 -21.06
N PRO A 47 10.68 -13.06 -22.03
CA PRO A 47 10.19 -14.22 -22.78
C PRO A 47 9.79 -15.42 -21.89
N PRO A 48 9.05 -16.41 -22.42
CA PRO A 48 8.59 -17.55 -21.64
C PRO A 48 9.72 -18.31 -20.94
N GLY A 49 9.59 -18.50 -19.63
CA GLY A 49 10.65 -19.05 -18.81
C GLY A 49 10.39 -18.97 -17.31
N LEU A 50 11.34 -19.52 -16.55
CA LEU A 50 11.39 -19.39 -15.10
C LEU A 50 12.54 -18.45 -14.74
N TYR A 51 12.21 -17.39 -14.01
CA TYR A 51 13.14 -16.39 -13.55
C TYR A 51 13.12 -16.34 -12.03
N PHE A 52 14.30 -16.09 -11.45
CA PHE A 52 14.46 -15.92 -10.03
C PHE A 52 15.25 -14.65 -9.75
N ASP A 53 14.77 -13.86 -8.81
CA ASP A 53 15.40 -12.65 -8.33
C ASP A 53 15.48 -12.66 -6.80
N SER A 54 16.53 -12.07 -6.25
CA SER A 54 16.69 -11.84 -4.82
C SER A 54 17.13 -10.40 -4.60
N THR A 55 16.19 -9.55 -4.22
CA THR A 55 16.44 -8.12 -4.02
C THR A 55 16.53 -7.80 -2.54
N THR A 56 17.70 -7.31 -2.08
CA THR A 56 17.85 -6.72 -0.75
C THR A 56 17.46 -5.25 -0.78
N TYR A 57 16.57 -4.86 0.11
CA TYR A 57 16.05 -3.51 0.24
C TYR A 57 16.43 -2.91 1.59
N PHE A 58 17.03 -1.72 1.55
CA PHE A 58 17.41 -0.92 2.71
C PHE A 58 16.62 0.38 2.69
N TYR A 59 15.89 0.66 3.77
CA TYR A 59 15.12 1.90 3.90
C TYR A 59 15.32 2.54 5.26
N ASN A 60 15.64 3.83 5.24
CA ASN A 60 15.67 4.70 6.41
C ASN A 60 14.66 5.84 6.23
N GLY A 61 13.62 5.86 7.05
CA GLY A 61 12.60 6.91 7.07
C GLY A 61 12.65 7.69 8.38
N LYS A 62 12.54 9.02 8.30
CA LYS A 62 12.47 9.89 9.49
C LYS A 62 11.30 10.87 9.37
N LEU A 63 10.47 10.90 10.40
CA LEU A 63 9.41 11.88 10.58
C LEU A 63 9.82 12.87 11.67
N GLY A 64 10.25 14.07 11.27
CA GLY A 64 10.72 15.13 12.18
C GLY A 64 10.25 16.53 11.78
N GLY A 65 10.71 17.54 12.53
CA GLY A 65 10.41 18.95 12.24
C GLY A 65 9.00 19.39 12.61
N ASN A 66 8.54 19.04 13.83
CA ASN A 66 7.20 19.35 14.35
C ASN A 66 6.04 18.76 13.51
N ARG A 67 6.32 17.71 12.73
CA ARG A 67 5.32 16.96 11.96
C ARG A 67 4.88 15.74 12.76
N SER A 68 3.59 15.47 12.75
CA SER A 68 2.99 14.28 13.32
C SER A 68 2.11 13.58 12.28
N THR A 69 1.93 12.27 12.45
CA THR A 69 1.04 11.46 11.62
C THR A 69 0.19 10.56 12.51
N GLN A 70 -0.94 10.08 11.98
CA GLN A 70 -1.74 9.07 12.64
C GLN A 70 -1.30 7.68 12.15
N LEU A 71 -1.06 6.76 13.08
CA LEU A 71 -0.67 5.38 12.78
C LEU A 71 -1.29 4.42 13.81
N GLY A 72 -2.09 3.45 13.37
CA GLY A 72 -2.75 2.50 14.25
C GLY A 72 -3.71 3.16 15.25
N GLY A 73 -4.34 4.28 14.85
CA GLY A 73 -5.20 5.09 15.73
C GLY A 73 -4.46 6.00 16.72
N ASN A 74 -3.13 6.01 16.74
CA ASN A 74 -2.32 6.85 17.62
C ASN A 74 -1.69 8.02 16.87
N VAL A 75 -1.52 9.16 17.54
CA VAL A 75 -0.73 10.28 17.02
C VAL A 75 0.74 10.03 17.33
N VAL A 76 1.53 9.89 16.27
CA VAL A 76 2.97 9.60 16.32
C VAL A 76 3.76 10.81 15.80
N ALA A 77 4.76 11.23 16.55
CA ALA A 77 5.75 12.23 16.16
C ALA A 77 7.18 11.66 16.32
N ASN A 78 8.20 12.32 15.76
CA ASN A 78 9.61 11.92 15.90
C ASN A 78 9.87 10.41 15.64
N ALA A 79 9.24 9.87 14.59
CA ALA A 79 9.38 8.46 14.23
C ALA A 79 10.62 8.23 13.36
N ASN A 80 11.33 7.14 13.61
CA ASN A 80 12.45 6.65 12.81
C ASN A 80 12.19 5.19 12.45
N VAL A 81 12.26 4.89 11.16
CA VAL A 81 12.07 3.54 10.63
C VAL A 81 13.35 3.10 9.95
N ASN A 82 13.86 1.95 10.37
CA ASN A 82 14.91 1.21 9.69
C ASN A 82 14.34 -0.11 9.23
N LEU A 83 14.29 -0.32 7.91
CA LEU A 83 13.88 -1.58 7.32
C LEU A 83 15.05 -2.16 6.54
N VAL A 84 15.39 -3.40 6.87
CA VAL A 84 16.25 -4.25 6.05
C VAL A 84 15.42 -5.48 5.71
N ALA A 85 15.10 -5.65 4.43
CA ALA A 85 14.30 -6.75 3.94
C ALA A 85 14.92 -7.34 2.67
N ASN A 86 14.78 -8.65 2.50
CA ASN A 86 15.15 -9.40 1.32
C ASN A 86 13.88 -9.94 0.68
N PHE A 87 13.75 -9.78 -0.63
CA PHE A 87 12.59 -10.25 -1.39
C PHE A 87 13.08 -11.33 -2.35
N ALA A 88 12.74 -12.58 -2.05
CA ALA A 88 12.94 -13.68 -2.99
C ALA A 88 11.73 -13.74 -3.93
N THR A 89 11.97 -13.51 -5.22
CA THR A 89 10.93 -13.44 -6.24
C THR A 89 11.12 -14.57 -7.23
N ALA A 90 10.09 -15.40 -7.41
CA ALA A 90 10.01 -16.38 -8.48
C ALA A 90 8.96 -15.91 -9.50
N LEU A 91 9.36 -15.80 -10.77
CA LEU A 91 8.50 -15.40 -11.87
C LEU A 91 8.44 -16.54 -12.89
N ARG A 92 7.22 -16.99 -13.20
CA ARG A 92 6.96 -17.96 -14.28
C ARG A 92 6.16 -17.27 -15.38
N VAL A 93 6.80 -17.07 -16.52
CA VAL A 93 6.16 -16.58 -17.74
C VAL A 93 5.71 -17.77 -18.57
N THR A 94 4.42 -17.83 -18.88
CA THR A 94 3.84 -18.89 -19.71
C THR A 94 3.75 -18.44 -21.16
N PRO A 95 3.78 -19.36 -22.13
CA PRO A 95 3.61 -19.01 -23.55
C PRO A 95 2.16 -18.65 -23.92
N VAL A 96 1.22 -18.65 -22.95
CA VAL A 96 -0.19 -18.33 -23.20
C VAL A 96 -0.34 -16.84 -23.37
N GLN A 97 -0.90 -16.43 -24.51
CA GLN A 97 -1.18 -15.02 -24.78
C GLN A 97 -2.63 -14.67 -24.45
N VAL A 98 -2.82 -13.56 -23.74
CA VAL A 98 -4.11 -12.97 -23.42
C VAL A 98 -4.07 -11.51 -23.85
N LEU A 99 -4.99 -11.09 -24.73
CA LEU A 99 -5.07 -9.73 -25.27
C LEU A 99 -3.74 -9.22 -25.90
N GLY A 100 -2.92 -10.12 -26.42
CA GLY A 100 -1.62 -9.79 -27.04
C GLY A 100 -0.44 -9.67 -26.06
N GLY A 101 -0.64 -9.96 -24.77
CA GLY A 101 0.43 -10.07 -23.77
C GLY A 101 0.61 -11.50 -23.27
N GLU A 102 1.81 -11.85 -22.82
CA GLU A 102 2.10 -13.15 -22.21
C GLU A 102 1.60 -13.19 -20.75
N LEU A 103 0.96 -14.29 -20.38
CA LEU A 103 0.48 -14.52 -19.02
C LEU A 103 1.66 -14.94 -18.12
N ALA A 104 1.92 -14.15 -17.08
CA ALA A 104 2.98 -14.40 -16.11
C ALA A 104 2.44 -14.48 -14.68
N PHE A 105 3.02 -15.38 -13.88
CA PHE A 105 2.73 -15.55 -12.46
C PHE A 105 3.97 -15.22 -11.65
N ALA A 106 3.84 -14.33 -10.68
CA ALA A 106 4.91 -13.95 -9.77
C ALA A 106 4.56 -14.37 -8.34
N PHE A 107 5.54 -14.93 -7.65
CA PHE A 107 5.50 -15.19 -6.21
C PHE A 107 6.65 -14.45 -5.55
N VAL A 108 6.34 -13.66 -4.52
CA VAL A 108 7.33 -12.86 -3.78
C VAL A 108 7.26 -13.25 -2.31
N MET A 109 8.39 -13.70 -1.75
CA MET A 109 8.54 -14.00 -0.33
C MET A 109 9.47 -12.96 0.32
N PRO A 110 8.95 -12.09 1.20
CA PRO A 110 9.77 -11.19 1.98
C PRO A 110 10.38 -11.89 3.20
N PHE A 111 11.65 -11.61 3.47
CA PHE A 111 12.39 -12.01 4.67
C PHE A 111 13.09 -10.80 5.26
N GLY A 112 12.98 -10.55 6.56
CA GLY A 112 13.74 -9.47 7.20
C GLY A 112 13.09 -8.98 8.48
N GLU A 113 13.83 -8.15 9.21
CA GLU A 113 13.41 -7.57 10.48
C GLU A 113 13.16 -6.07 10.32
N PRO A 114 11.90 -5.63 10.29
CA PRO A 114 11.57 -4.22 10.38
C PRO A 114 11.87 -3.71 11.81
N VAL A 115 12.75 -2.72 11.93
CA VAL A 115 13.03 -2.04 13.20
C VAL A 115 12.42 -0.64 13.16
N VAL A 116 11.27 -0.50 13.83
CA VAL A 116 10.58 0.78 13.99
C VAL A 116 10.87 1.34 15.38
N ARG A 117 11.36 2.58 15.45
CA ARG A 117 11.56 3.32 16.70
C ARG A 117 10.75 4.61 16.63
N ALA A 118 9.72 4.73 17.45
CA ALA A 118 8.91 5.94 17.55
C ALA A 118 9.15 6.65 18.89
N GLY A 119 9.42 7.95 18.83
CA GLY A 119 9.53 8.80 20.01
C GLY A 119 8.22 9.55 20.28
N VAL A 120 7.47 9.08 21.27
CA VAL A 120 6.22 9.67 21.81
C VAL A 120 4.92 9.17 21.16
N LEU A 121 4.11 8.51 22.00
CA LEU A 121 2.67 8.30 21.84
C LEU A 121 1.96 9.44 22.58
N LEU A 122 1.38 10.39 21.85
CA LEU A 122 0.41 11.29 22.46
C LEU A 122 -0.95 10.58 22.40
N ASN A 123 -1.46 10.13 23.54
CA ASN A 123 -2.87 9.77 23.65
C ASN A 123 -3.69 10.94 23.09
N GLY A 124 -4.55 10.67 22.11
CA GLY A 124 -5.45 11.66 21.51
C GLY A 124 -6.24 12.42 22.58
N PRO A 125 -6.80 13.60 22.24
CA PRO A 125 -7.30 14.55 23.23
C PRO A 125 -8.25 13.86 24.20
N SER A 126 -7.87 13.86 25.49
CA SER A 126 -8.82 13.56 26.55
C SER A 126 -9.93 14.59 26.44
N SER A 127 -11.04 14.22 25.83
CA SER A 127 -12.30 14.92 26.02
C SER A 127 -12.76 14.63 27.45
N ILE A 128 -12.03 15.17 28.43
CA ILE A 128 -12.50 15.29 29.79
C ILE A 128 -13.56 16.39 29.74
N ARG A 129 -14.77 15.98 29.35
CA ARG A 129 -15.97 16.81 29.43
C ARG A 129 -16.31 16.92 30.91
N ARG A 130 -15.59 17.79 31.63
CA ARG A 130 -15.91 18.19 33.00
C ARG A 130 -17.04 19.20 32.96
N TRP A 131 -18.25 18.71 32.69
CA TRP A 131 -19.50 19.38 33.05
C TRP A 131 -20.21 18.49 34.07
N ALA A 132 -19.78 18.59 35.32
CA ALA A 132 -20.58 18.21 36.47
C ALA A 132 -21.07 19.52 37.09
N GLY A 133 -22.39 19.64 37.18
CA GLY A 133 -23.10 20.88 37.42
C GLY A 133 -22.75 21.57 38.73
N ARG A 134 -22.92 22.87 38.71
CA ARG A 134 -23.31 23.66 39.87
C ARG A 134 -24.32 24.71 39.41
#